data_AF-A0ABC8CFN5-F1
#
_entry.id   AF-A0ABC8CFN5-F1
#
_cell.length_a   1.000
_cell.length_b   1.000
_cell.length_c   1.000
_cell.angle_alpha   90.00
_cell.angle_beta   90.00
_cell.angle_gamma   90.00
#
_symmetry.space_group_name_H-M   'P 1'
#
loop_
_entity.id
_entity.type
_entity.pdbx_description
1 polymer ?
#
loop_
_entity_poly.entity_id
_entity_poly.type
_entity_poly.pdbx_seq_one_letter_code
_entity_poly.pdbx_strand_id
1 'polypeptide(L)'
;MADQDDVISPGIDLGQRIKILRKSAGLTQQQVADALGVSRPAIAFWETGREGSARKHIPKLAALFNVDPEIFLTGYVQEDIELVITPDEHDVIRLYRMLDPSRKVSAQKWLERQARMARQED
;
A
#
# COMPACT_ATOMS: atom_id res chain seq x y z
N MET A 1 20.89 -5.94 9.95
CA MET A 1 20.58 -5.70 8.52
C MET A 1 19.46 -6.63 8.13
N ALA A 2 18.23 -6.20 8.36
CA ALA A 2 17.04 -6.79 7.76
C ALA A 2 16.41 -5.61 7.01
N ASP A 3 16.81 -5.49 5.75
CA ASP A 3 16.51 -4.37 4.88
C ASP A 3 15.68 -4.95 3.74
N GLN A 4 14.36 -4.89 3.91
CA GLN A 4 13.35 -5.01 2.87
C GLN A 4 12.04 -4.58 3.47
N ASP A 5 11.67 -3.34 3.18
CA ASP A 5 10.31 -2.85 3.36
C ASP A 5 9.34 -3.80 2.66
N ASP A 6 8.67 -4.65 3.43
CA ASP A 6 7.46 -5.37 3.01
C ASP A 6 6.35 -4.33 2.84
N VAL A 7 6.48 -3.48 1.80
CA VAL A 7 5.50 -2.44 1.48
C VAL A 7 4.21 -3.14 1.11
N ILE A 8 3.23 -3.09 2.01
CA ILE A 8 1.87 -3.53 1.76
C ILE A 8 1.30 -2.62 0.66
N SER A 9 1.31 -3.09 -0.58
CA SER A 9 0.75 -2.35 -1.70
C SER A 9 -0.78 -2.34 -1.63
N PRO A 10 -1.46 -1.21 -1.92
CA PRO A 10 -2.92 -1.12 -1.91
C PRO A 10 -3.62 -2.11 -2.85
N GLY A 11 -2.91 -2.58 -3.90
CA GLY A 11 -3.42 -3.56 -4.86
C GLY A 11 -3.45 -5.01 -4.38
N ILE A 12 -2.98 -5.30 -3.15
CA ILE A 12 -2.94 -6.65 -2.58
C ILE A 12 -4.25 -6.93 -1.82
N ASP A 13 -4.85 -8.10 -2.05
CA ASP A 13 -6.07 -8.58 -1.36
C ASP A 13 -5.84 -8.74 0.16
N LEU A 14 -6.86 -8.50 0.99
CA LEU A 14 -6.74 -8.55 2.45
C LEU A 14 -6.16 -9.89 2.94
N GLY A 15 -6.55 -10.99 2.30
CA GLY A 15 -6.03 -12.32 2.61
C GLY A 15 -4.52 -12.44 2.38
N GLN A 16 -4.04 -11.87 1.28
CA GLN A 16 -2.62 -11.83 0.98
C GLN A 16 -1.85 -10.95 1.99
N ARG A 17 -2.43 -9.83 2.43
CA ARG A 17 -1.83 -8.99 3.49
C ARG A 17 -1.69 -9.73 4.82
N ILE A 18 -2.74 -10.44 5.24
CA ILE A 18 -2.70 -11.32 6.43
C ILE A 18 -1.53 -12.31 6.31
N LYS A 19 -1.39 -12.95 5.14
CA LYS A 19 -0.35 -13.94 4.90
C LYS A 19 1.05 -13.35 4.95
N ILE A 20 1.25 -12.16 4.38
CA ILE A 20 2.54 -11.44 4.39
C ILE A 20 2.90 -11.07 5.82
N LEU A 21 2.02 -10.37 6.53
CA LEU A 21 2.26 -9.91 7.91
C LEU A 21 2.47 -11.07 8.89
N ARG A 22 1.73 -12.16 8.74
CA ARG A 22 1.96 -13.36 9.54
C ARG A 22 3.37 -13.91 9.32
N LYS A 23 3.83 -13.96 8.07
CA LYS A 23 5.15 -14.48 7.73
C LYS A 23 6.26 -13.55 8.20
N SER A 24 6.11 -12.23 8.05
CA SER A 24 7.10 -11.26 8.54
C SER A 24 7.21 -11.29 10.08
N ALA A 25 6.10 -11.54 10.77
CA ALA A 25 6.08 -11.77 12.22
C ALA A 25 6.59 -13.17 12.64
N GLY A 26 6.97 -14.05 11.71
CA GLY A 26 7.45 -15.40 12.00
C GLY A 26 6.39 -16.34 12.61
N LEU A 27 5.10 -16.02 12.43
CA LEU A 27 3.99 -16.75 13.06
C LEU A 27 3.45 -17.87 12.15
N THR A 28 3.02 -18.96 12.77
CA THR A 28 2.24 -20.02 12.11
C THR A 28 0.75 -19.64 12.04
N GLN A 29 0.01 -20.25 11.12
CA GLN A 29 -1.44 -20.05 11.06
C GLN A 29 -2.15 -20.48 12.36
N GLN A 30 -1.59 -21.44 13.09
CA GLN A 30 -2.13 -21.88 14.38
C GLN A 30 -1.93 -20.79 15.44
N GLN A 31 -0.75 -20.20 15.55
CA GLN A 31 -0.48 -19.12 16.51
C GLN A 31 -1.37 -17.90 16.29
N VAL A 32 -1.62 -17.53 15.03
CA VAL A 32 -2.58 -16.46 14.71
C VAL A 32 -4.01 -16.86 15.10
N ALA A 33 -4.40 -18.11 14.83
CA ALA A 33 -5.72 -18.61 15.21
C ALA A 33 -5.95 -18.57 16.73
N ASP A 34 -4.94 -19.01 17.49
CA ASP A 34 -4.95 -19.03 18.96
C ASP A 34 -5.06 -17.60 19.52
N ALA A 35 -4.27 -16.66 18.98
CA ALA A 35 -4.32 -15.25 19.38
C ALA A 35 -5.67 -14.58 19.10
N LEU A 36 -6.35 -15.00 18.03
CA LEU A 36 -7.65 -14.45 17.63
C LEU A 36 -8.85 -15.16 18.26
N GLY A 37 -8.65 -16.35 18.85
CA GLY A 37 -9.72 -17.22 19.32
C GLY A 37 -10.56 -17.78 18.19
N VAL A 38 -9.94 -18.14 17.06
CA VAL A 38 -10.59 -18.72 15.87
C VAL A 38 -9.96 -20.05 15.50
N SER A 39 -10.52 -20.77 14.53
CA SER A 39 -9.95 -22.03 14.06
C SER A 39 -8.80 -21.78 13.07
N ARG A 40 -7.77 -22.63 13.07
CA ARG A 40 -6.69 -22.58 12.07
C ARG A 40 -7.20 -22.63 10.62
N PRO A 41 -8.22 -23.44 10.26
CA PRO A 41 -8.83 -23.38 8.94
C PRO A 41 -9.41 -22.01 8.58
N ALA A 42 -9.91 -21.24 9.56
CA ALA A 42 -10.37 -19.87 9.30
C ALA A 42 -9.22 -18.98 8.82
N ILE A 43 -8.04 -19.06 9.46
CA ILE A 43 -6.85 -18.31 9.01
C ILE A 43 -6.44 -18.73 7.59
N ALA A 44 -6.37 -20.04 7.32
CA ALA A 44 -6.04 -20.53 5.98
C ALA A 44 -7.06 -20.08 4.91
N PHE A 45 -8.34 -20.04 5.27
CA PHE A 45 -9.42 -19.57 4.41
C PHE A 45 -9.33 -18.07 4.13
N TRP A 46 -8.97 -17.26 5.13
CA TRP A 46 -8.74 -15.83 4.95
C TRP A 46 -7.53 -15.57 4.04
N GLU A 47 -6.42 -16.28 4.24
CA GLU A 47 -5.20 -16.13 3.43
C GLU A 47 -5.34 -16.53 1.96
N THR A 48 -6.46 -17.15 1.57
CA THR A 48 -6.71 -17.67 0.21
C THR A 48 -7.85 -16.94 -0.52
N GLY A 49 -8.40 -15.86 0.04
CA GLY A 49 -9.17 -14.86 -0.74
C GLY A 49 -10.70 -14.86 -0.55
N ARG A 50 -11.25 -15.38 0.56
CA ARG A 50 -12.67 -15.14 0.92
C ARG A 50 -12.78 -14.21 2.13
N GLU A 51 -12.57 -12.93 1.85
CA GLU A 51 -12.38 -11.82 2.82
C GLU A 51 -13.56 -11.55 3.78
N GLY A 52 -14.79 -11.94 3.42
CA GLY A 52 -16.00 -11.44 4.09
C GLY A 52 -16.05 -11.69 5.61
N SER A 53 -15.43 -12.77 6.09
CA SER A 53 -15.38 -13.08 7.52
C SER A 53 -14.15 -12.55 8.25
N ALA A 54 -13.09 -12.17 7.53
CA ALA A 54 -11.85 -11.63 8.12
C ALA A 54 -12.03 -10.18 8.60
N ARG A 55 -12.88 -9.39 7.92
CA ARG A 55 -13.09 -7.96 8.21
C ARG A 55 -13.44 -7.68 9.68
N LYS A 56 -14.27 -8.51 10.31
CA LYS A 56 -14.64 -8.36 11.74
C LYS A 56 -13.47 -8.61 12.71
N HIS A 57 -12.38 -9.22 12.25
CA HIS A 57 -11.19 -9.50 13.03
C HIS A 57 -10.06 -8.51 12.77
N ILE A 58 -10.26 -7.52 11.90
CA ILE A 58 -9.26 -6.50 11.55
C ILE A 58 -8.66 -5.82 12.79
N PRO A 59 -9.43 -5.33 13.78
CA PRO A 59 -8.84 -4.68 14.95
C PRO A 59 -7.89 -5.60 15.73
N LYS A 60 -8.21 -6.90 15.82
CA LYS A 60 -7.36 -7.89 16.49
C LYS A 60 -6.14 -8.27 15.67
N LEU A 61 -6.28 -8.40 14.34
CA LEU A 61 -5.17 -8.66 13.42
C LEU A 61 -4.19 -7.49 13.41
N ALA A 62 -4.71 -6.27 13.34
CA ALA A 62 -3.92 -5.04 13.36
C ALA A 62 -3.11 -4.93 14.66
N ALA A 63 -3.74 -5.17 15.81
CA ALA A 63 -3.05 -5.24 17.10
C ALA A 63 -2.00 -6.36 17.16
N LEU A 64 -2.31 -7.55 16.63
CA LEU A 64 -1.38 -8.69 16.62
C LEU A 64 -0.14 -8.42 15.77
N PHE A 65 -0.30 -7.76 14.62
CA PHE A 65 0.79 -7.46 13.71
C PHE A 65 1.42 -6.07 13.94
N ASN A 66 0.94 -5.33 14.94
CA ASN A 66 1.38 -3.97 15.24
C ASN A 66 1.31 -3.02 14.03
N VAL A 67 0.19 -3.05 13.31
CA VAL A 67 -0.10 -2.20 12.15
C VAL A 67 -1.35 -1.37 12.40
N ASP A 68 -1.45 -0.22 11.72
CA ASP A 68 -2.66 0.60 11.77
C ASP A 68 -3.85 -0.14 11.13
N PRO A 69 -5.03 -0.21 11.78
CA PRO A 69 -6.19 -0.91 11.25
C PRO A 69 -6.70 -0.38 9.90
N GLU A 70 -6.60 0.93 9.66
CA GLU A 70 -7.02 1.58 8.42
C GLU A 70 -6.06 1.24 7.28
N ILE A 71 -4.75 1.32 7.55
CA ILE A 71 -3.72 0.89 6.58
C ILE A 71 -3.88 -0.61 6.28
N PHE A 72 -4.15 -1.43 7.29
CA PHE A 72 -4.33 -2.87 7.12
C PHE A 72 -5.57 -3.21 6.28
N LEU A 73 -6.69 -2.51 6.50
CA LEU A 73 -7.94 -2.70 5.78
C LEU A 73 -7.85 -2.19 4.34
N THR A 74 -7.31 -0.99 4.13
CA THR A 74 -7.36 -0.31 2.84
C THR A 74 -6.13 -0.60 1.98
N GLY A 75 -4.98 -0.84 2.62
CA GLY A 75 -3.68 -1.04 1.98
C GLY A 75 -3.06 0.27 1.53
N TYR A 76 -3.71 1.40 1.83
CA TYR A 76 -3.17 2.72 1.59
C TYR A 76 -2.42 3.15 2.83
N VAL A 77 -1.12 3.38 2.67
CA VAL A 77 -0.41 4.25 3.60
C VAL A 77 -0.89 5.65 3.25
N GLN A 78 -1.75 6.22 4.09
CA GLN A 78 -2.02 7.65 4.06
C GLN A 78 -0.82 8.35 4.71
N GLU A 79 0.35 8.17 4.11
CA GLU A 79 1.40 9.15 4.28
C GLU A 79 0.82 10.37 3.59
N ASP A 80 0.47 11.38 4.38
CA ASP A 80 0.52 12.74 3.89
C ASP A 80 1.97 12.92 3.44
N ILE A 81 2.25 12.57 2.17
CA ILE A 81 3.38 13.12 1.47
C ILE A 81 3.05 14.60 1.54
N GLU A 82 3.69 15.33 2.47
CA GLU A 82 3.72 16.77 2.39
C GLU A 82 4.30 17.04 1.00
N LEU A 83 3.41 17.32 0.05
CA LEU A 83 3.75 17.91 -1.22
C LEU A 83 4.22 19.31 -0.84
N VAL A 84 5.46 19.38 -0.35
CA VAL A 84 6.21 20.62 -0.18
C VAL A 84 6.52 21.07 -1.60
N ILE A 85 5.53 21.66 -2.23
CA ILE A 85 5.65 22.20 -3.58
C ILE A 85 6.66 23.34 -3.44
N THR A 86 7.83 23.19 -4.06
CA THR A 86 8.81 24.27 -4.07
C THR A 86 8.26 25.46 -4.88
N PRO A 87 8.78 26.69 -4.70
CA PRO A 87 8.29 27.84 -5.45
C PRO A 87 8.33 27.67 -6.98
N ASP A 88 9.30 26.91 -7.50
CA ASP A 88 9.41 26.57 -8.92
C ASP A 88 8.39 25.49 -9.36
N GLU A 89 8.06 24.52 -8.51
CA GLU A 89 7.00 23.54 -8.79
C GLU A 89 5.60 24.18 -8.81
N HIS A 90 5.39 25.25 -8.03
CA HIS A 90 4.13 26.01 -8.05
C HIS A 90 3.81 26.57 -9.44
N ASP A 91 4.82 27.07 -10.14
CA ASP A 91 4.65 27.62 -11.48
C ASP A 91 4.26 26.54 -12.49
N VAL A 92 4.87 25.35 -12.39
CA VAL A 92 4.52 24.19 -13.23
C VAL A 92 3.06 23.80 -13.01
N ILE A 93 2.62 23.69 -11.77
CA ILE A 93 1.24 23.33 -11.43
C ILE A 93 0.25 24.40 -11.91
N ARG A 94 0.59 25.69 -11.70
CA ARG A 94 -0.24 26.81 -12.15
C ARG A 94 -0.41 26.79 -13.67
N LEU A 95 0.68 26.70 -14.42
CA LEU A 95 0.66 26.65 -15.87
C LEU A 95 -0.12 25.42 -16.37
N TYR A 96 0.11 24.25 -15.77
CA TYR A 96 -0.59 23.02 -16.13
C TYR A 96 -2.11 23.14 -15.94
N ARG A 97 -2.57 23.76 -14.84
CA ARG A 97 -4.00 23.97 -14.57
C ARG A 97 -4.68 24.86 -15.62
N MET A 98 -3.95 25.81 -16.21
CA MET A 98 -4.44 26.72 -17.25
C MET A 98 -4.50 26.08 -18.65
N LEU A 99 -3.92 24.90 -18.85
CA LEU A 99 -3.95 24.19 -20.14
C LEU A 99 -5.29 23.47 -20.37
N ASP A 100 -5.69 23.40 -21.64
CA ASP A 100 -6.79 22.54 -22.09
C ASP A 100 -6.35 21.05 -22.07
N PRO A 101 -7.30 20.10 -22.11
CA PRO A 101 -6.99 18.68 -21.98
C PRO A 101 -5.94 18.16 -22.99
N SER A 102 -5.97 18.66 -24.24
CA SER A 102 -5.03 18.20 -25.26
C SER A 102 -3.59 18.59 -24.94
N ARG A 103 -3.38 19.82 -24.45
CA ARG A 103 -2.06 20.32 -24.07
C ARG A 103 -1.55 19.71 -22.77
N LYS A 104 -2.43 19.37 -21.84
CA LYS A 104 -2.07 18.61 -20.63
C LYS A 104 -1.43 17.27 -20.98
N VAL A 105 -2.05 16.52 -21.90
CA VAL A 105 -1.54 15.23 -22.36
C VAL A 105 -0.17 15.39 -23.06
N SER A 106 -0.01 16.42 -23.89
CA SER A 106 1.29 16.70 -24.52
C SER A 106 2.38 17.06 -23.51
N ALA A 107 2.06 17.91 -22.52
CA ALA A 107 2.99 18.28 -21.46
C ALA A 107 3.41 17.06 -20.63
N GLN A 108 2.46 16.18 -20.28
CA GLN A 108 2.74 14.95 -19.57
C GLN A 108 3.66 14.02 -20.37
N LYS A 109 3.36 13.78 -21.66
CA LYS A 109 4.22 12.95 -22.53
C LYS A 109 5.63 13.50 -22.66
N TRP A 110 5.76 14.82 -22.72
CA TRP A 110 7.07 15.47 -22.79
C TRP A 110 7.87 15.25 -21.48
N LEU A 111 7.24 15.46 -20.32
CA LEU A 111 7.84 15.20 -19.01
C LEU A 111 8.24 13.73 -18.83
N GLU A 112 7.37 12.79 -19.21
CA GLU A 112 7.64 11.35 -19.17
C GLU A 112 8.88 10.98 -20.02
N ARG A 113 9.01 11.60 -21.20
CA ARG A 113 10.16 11.38 -22.08
C ARG A 113 11.45 11.90 -21.45
N GLN A 114 11.44 13.10 -20.86
CA GLN A 114 12.62 13.68 -20.22
C GLN A 114 13.04 12.86 -18.99
N ALA A 115 12.08 12.45 -18.14
CA ALA A 115 12.36 11.62 -16.97
C ALA A 115 12.94 10.25 -17.35
N ARG A 116 12.49 9.66 -18.46
CA ARG A 116 13.04 8.40 -18.97
C ARG A 116 14.48 8.57 -19.48
N MET A 117 14.79 9.69 -20.15
CA MET A 117 16.15 9.97 -20.64
C MET A 117 17.13 10.12 -19.48
N ALA A 118 16.78 10.90 -18.45
CA ALA A 118 17.63 11.10 -17.29
C ALA A 118 18.01 9.80 -16.55
N ARG A 119 17.11 8.80 -16.52
CA ARG A 119 17.38 7.49 -15.89
C ARG A 119 18.22 6.53 -16.74
N GLN A 120 18.49 6.86 -18.00
CA GLN A 120 19.31 6.03 -18.91
C GLN A 120 20.75 6.55 -19.02
N GLU A 121 21.03 7.70 -18.43
CA GLU A 121 22.35 8.34 -18.44
C GLU A 121 23.15 8.10 -17.13
N ASP A 122 22.55 7.40 -16.16
CA ASP A 122 23.19 6.87 -14.93
C ASP A 122 23.49 5.36 -15.07
#